data_AF-A0A519M2M2-F1
#
_entry.id   AF-A0A519M2M2-F1
#
_cell.length_a   1.000
_cell.length_b   1.000
_cell.length_c   1.000
_cell.angle_alpha   90.00
_cell.angle_beta   90.00
_cell.angle_gamma   90.00
#
_symmetry.space_group_name_H-M   'P 1'
#
loop_
_entity.id
_entity.type
_entity.pdbx_description
1 polymer ?
#
loop_
_entity_poly.entity_id
_entity_poly.type
_entity_poly.pdbx_seq_one_letter_code
_entity_poly.pdbx_strand_id
1 'polypeptide(L)' 'MKIAVVGATGMVGEVMLKVLAERNFPITELIPVASEKSVG' A
#
# COMPACT_ATOMS: atom_id res chain seq x y z
N MET A 1 11.04 6.77 -6.66
CA MET A 1 10.62 5.42 -7.08
C MET A 1 9.12 5.30 -6.87
N LYS A 2 8.37 4.85 -7.88
CA LYS A 2 6.92 4.63 -7.75
C LYS A 2 6.68 3.21 -7.24
N ILE A 3 5.78 3.03 -6.27
CA ILE A 3 5.45 1.72 -5.70
C ILE A 3 3.94 1.52 -5.74
N ALA A 4 3.52 0.33 -6.16
CA ALA A 4 2.14 -0.11 -6.04
C ALA A 4 2.02 -1.23 -5.00
N VAL A 5 1.04 -1.13 -4.10
CA VAL A 5 0.72 -2.18 -3.12
C VAL A 5 -0.61 -2.80 -3.52
N VAL A 6 -0.57 -4.03 -4.05
CA VAL A 6 -1.77 -4.76 -4.49
C VAL A 6 -2.36 -5.52 -3.32
N GLY A 7 -3.66 -5.32 -3.07
CA GLY A 7 -4.32 -5.80 -1.86
C GLY A 7 -4.11 -4.87 -0.67
N ALA A 8 -4.01 -3.56 -0.91
CA ALA A 8 -3.76 -2.54 0.12
C ALA A 8 -4.78 -2.55 1.29
N THR A 9 -6.00 -3.04 1.05
CA THR A 9 -7.08 -3.17 2.04
C THR A 9 -7.05 -4.50 2.82
N GLY A 10 -6.20 -5.45 2.43
CA GLY A 10 -6.04 -6.71 3.15
C GLY A 10 -5.12 -6.57 4.35
N MET A 11 -5.19 -7.53 5.28
CA MET A 11 -4.35 -7.55 6.50
C MET A 11 -2.86 -7.35 6.22
N VAL A 12 -2.32 -8.01 5.18
CA VAL A 12 -0.91 -7.88 4.80
C VAL A 12 -0.63 -6.53 4.13
N GLY A 13 -1.56 -6.04 3.30
CA GLY A 13 -1.42 -4.76 2.61
C GLY A 13 -1.31 -3.60 3.60
N GLU A 14 -2.15 -3.58 4.63
CA GLU A 14 -2.09 -2.57 5.68
C GLU A 14 -0.77 -2.61 6.45
N VAL A 15 -0.27 -3.81 6.79
CA VAL A 15 1.03 -3.96 7.47
C VAL A 15 2.16 -3.47 6.57
N MET A 16 2.14 -3.79 5.27
CA MET A 16 3.16 -3.29 4.34
C MET A 16 3.14 -1.76 4.24
N LEU A 17 1.96 -1.13 4.22
CA LEU A 17 1.84 0.32 4.23
C LEU A 17 2.43 0.92 5.51
N LYS A 18 2.16 0.32 6.68
CA LYS A 18 2.75 0.74 7.96
C LYS A 18 4.27 0.63 7.96
N VAL A 19 4.82 -0.51 7.50
CA VAL A 19 6.27 -0.73 7.43
C VAL A 19 6.95 0.26 6.49
N LEU A 20 6.34 0.56 5.33
CA LEU A 20 6.87 1.55 4.39
C LEU A 20 6.93 2.96 5.02
N ALA A 21 5.91 3.32 5.80
CA ALA A 21 5.87 4.59 6.52
C ALA A 21 6.89 4.64 7.67
N GLU A 22 6.94 3.61 8.52
CA GLU A 22 7.86 3.51 9.67
C GLU A 22 9.33 3.56 9.25
N ARG A 23 9.66 2.97 8.10
CA ARG A 23 11.02 2.93 7.57
C ARG A 23 11.39 4.19 6.77
N ASN A 24 10.50 5.18 6.68
CA ASN A 24 10.67 6.35 5.80
C ASN A 24 11.18 5.94 4.42
N PHE A 25 10.55 4.91 3.84
CA PHE A 25 11.04 4.32 2.61
C PHE A 25 11.03 5.39 1.49
N PRO A 26 12.10 5.50 0.67
CA PRO A 26 12.19 6.56 -0.33
C PRO A 26 11.26 6.29 -1.52
N ILE A 27 10.00 6.69 -1.38
CA ILE A 27 8.97 6.63 -2.43
C ILE A 27 8.64 8.03 -2.94
N THR A 28 8.51 8.13 -4.27
CA THR A 28 8.06 9.34 -4.94
C THR A 28 6.55 9.34 -5.15
N GLU A 29 5.95 8.16 -5.24
CA GLU A 29 4.52 7.97 -5.47
C GLU A 29 4.11 6.59 -4.95
N LEU A 30 2.99 6.53 -4.26
CA LEU A 30 2.39 5.31 -3.75
C LEU A 30 1.03 5.09 -4.41
N ILE A 31 0.83 3.91 -4.98
CA ILE A 31 -0.38 3.51 -5.68
C ILE A 31 -1.00 2.34 -4.90
N PRO A 32 -1.88 2.60 -3.92
CA PRO A 32 -2.62 1.54 -3.25
C PRO A 32 -3.65 0.95 -4.22
N VAL A 33 -3.59 -0.36 -4.44
CA VAL A 33 -4.49 -1.07 -5.34
C VAL A 33 -5.29 -2.07 -4.52
N ALA A 34 -6.61 -2.06 -4.71
CA ALA A 34 -7.52 -3.02 -4.10
C ALA A 34 -8.48 -3.56 -5.15
N SER A 35 -9.17 -4.66 -4.82
CA SER A 35 -10.20 -5.22 -5.71
C SER A 35 -11.44 -4.33 -5.76
N GLU A 36 -12.25 -4.46 -6.82
CA GLU A 36 -13.54 -3.76 -6.93
C GLU A 36 -14.48 -4.05 -5.74
N LYS A 37 -14.40 -5.25 -5.14
CA LYS A 37 -15.17 -5.63 -3.95
C LYS A 37 -14.81 -4.81 -2.70
N SER A 38 -13.64 -4.18 -2.72
CA SER A 38 -13.16 -3.32 -1.63
C SER A 38 -13.51 -1.85 -1.85
N VAL A 39 -14.23 -1.51 -2.93
CA VAL A 39 -14.76 -0.17 -3.15
C VAL A 39 -15.95 0.03 -2.20
N GLY A 40 -15.79 0.92 -1.23
CA GLY A 40 -16.77 1.23 -0.19
C GLY A 40 -16.40 2.49 0.57
#